data_AF-A0A7K3Z3R3-F1
#
_entry.id   AF-A0A7K3Z3R3-F1
#
_cell.length_a   1.000
_cell.length_b   1.000
_cell.length_c   1.000
_cell.angle_alpha   90.00
_cell.angle_beta   90.00
_cell.angle_gamma   90.00
#
_symmetry.space_group_name_H-M   'P 1'
#
loop_
_entity.id
_entity.type
_entity.pdbx_description
1 polymer ?
#
loop_
_entity_poly.entity_id
_entity_poly.type
_entity_poly.pdbx_seq_one_letter_code
_entity_poly.pdbx_strand_id
1 'polypeptide(L)'
;MAWYDDPITVIIIVLVVIIACGTVIFIMRKYGQKKPSSPKDNPREPIVDLEYGSSLPFKVSKTVQTTMASTAKDELRILELEREILGDALRRLYEAHAEGKISENERERLAGTYKVRMNTIKESIAKDESIIALHELESMQEDLMALFSERFGELTSKVEELRTRIDVKPIKEIPIKLPQAPSEIEDEEEEEETEEKTTETKSTSKKPAKKRKLPQEKPSAKTEAERRIESIRSEVEKVLDRLGQMEIES
;
A
#
# COMPACT_ATOMS: atom_id res chain seq x y z
N MET A 1 52.93 14.77 -37.27
CA MET A 1 51.99 14.68 -38.41
C MET A 1 50.77 13.96 -37.89
N ALA A 2 49.64 14.66 -37.71
CA ALA A 2 48.45 14.04 -37.14
C ALA A 2 47.63 13.38 -38.26
N TRP A 3 47.17 12.15 -38.01
CA TRP A 3 46.45 11.33 -39.01
C TRP A 3 44.94 11.64 -39.07
N TYR A 4 44.52 12.67 -38.33
CA TYR A 4 43.15 13.21 -38.28
C TYR A 4 42.94 14.47 -39.13
N ASP A 5 44.01 15.07 -39.68
CA ASP A 5 43.93 16.31 -40.47
C ASP A 5 43.49 16.05 -41.93
N ASP A 6 43.43 14.78 -42.37
CA ASP A 6 42.92 14.40 -43.68
C ASP A 6 41.38 14.27 -43.65
N PRO A 7 40.61 15.11 -44.37
CA PRO A 7 39.16 15.01 -44.38
C PRO A 7 38.66 13.64 -44.89
N ILE A 8 39.44 12.92 -45.70
CA ILE A 8 39.08 11.60 -46.21
C ILE A 8 39.11 10.56 -45.08
N THR A 9 40.11 10.59 -44.17
CA THR A 9 40.17 9.63 -43.05
C THR A 9 39.04 9.88 -42.06
N VAL A 10 38.69 11.15 -41.79
CA VAL A 10 37.56 11.53 -40.93
C VAL A 10 36.24 11.03 -41.53
N ILE A 11 36.00 11.23 -42.83
CA ILE A 11 34.79 10.73 -43.51
C ILE A 11 34.69 9.20 -43.44
N ILE A 12 35.80 8.48 -43.64
CA ILE A 12 35.82 7.00 -43.54
C ILE A 12 35.48 6.55 -42.11
N ILE A 13 36.05 7.17 -41.08
CA ILE A 13 35.78 6.84 -39.67
C ILE A 13 34.29 7.08 -39.34
N VAL A 14 33.73 8.21 -39.76
CA VAL A 14 32.31 8.54 -39.54
C VAL A 14 31.39 7.52 -40.24
N LEU A 15 31.70 7.11 -41.47
CA LEU A 15 30.92 6.08 -42.18
C LEU A 15 30.98 4.72 -41.46
N VAL A 16 32.15 4.31 -40.97
CA VAL A 16 32.31 3.07 -40.19
C VAL A 16 31.47 3.11 -38.90
N VAL A 17 31.47 4.23 -38.18
CA VAL A 17 30.65 4.42 -36.96
C VAL A 17 29.15 4.35 -37.29
N ILE A 18 28.71 5.02 -38.36
CA ILE A 18 27.29 4.97 -38.80
C ILE A 18 26.87 3.54 -39.16
N ILE A 19 27.72 2.76 -39.83
CA ILE A 19 27.45 1.35 -40.16
C ILE A 19 27.42 0.48 -38.90
N ALA A 20 28.30 0.72 -37.93
CA ALA A 20 28.29 0.00 -36.65
C ALA A 20 27.01 0.28 -35.84
N CYS A 21 26.62 1.54 -35.67
CA CYS A 21 25.35 1.90 -35.02
C CYS A 21 24.14 1.36 -35.79
N GLY A 22 24.15 1.43 -37.12
CA GLY A 22 23.09 0.90 -37.98
C GLY A 22 22.92 -0.62 -37.86
N THR A 23 24.00 -1.38 -37.78
CA THR A 23 23.94 -2.84 -37.60
C THR A 23 23.45 -3.23 -36.20
N VAL A 24 23.84 -2.53 -35.13
CA VAL A 24 23.28 -2.74 -33.78
C VAL A 24 21.77 -2.46 -33.74
N ILE A 25 21.33 -1.34 -34.30
CA ILE A 25 19.89 -0.99 -34.36
C ILE A 25 19.11 -2.00 -35.22
N PHE A 26 19.68 -2.46 -36.34
CA PHE A 26 19.06 -3.48 -37.19
C PHE A 26 18.95 -4.84 -36.48
N ILE A 27 19.96 -5.25 -35.72
CA ILE A 27 19.93 -6.43 -34.85
C ILE A 27 18.81 -6.28 -33.81
N MET A 28 18.77 -5.18 -33.06
CA MET A 28 17.71 -4.93 -32.07
C MET A 28 16.30 -4.98 -32.69
N ARG A 29 16.09 -4.35 -33.85
CA ARG A 29 14.80 -4.43 -34.58
C ARG A 29 14.47 -5.84 -35.09
N LYS A 30 15.47 -6.61 -35.53
CA LYS A 30 15.28 -7.97 -36.09
C LYS A 30 15.01 -9.03 -35.02
N TYR A 31 15.49 -8.84 -33.79
CA TYR A 31 15.20 -9.73 -32.66
C TYR A 31 14.00 -9.27 -31.82
N GLY A 32 13.70 -7.96 -31.76
CA GLY A 32 12.59 -7.38 -30.99
C GLY A 32 11.16 -7.72 -31.46
N GLN A 33 10.99 -8.52 -32.51
CA GLN A 33 9.67 -9.02 -32.96
C GLN A 33 9.54 -10.55 -32.97
N LYS A 34 10.33 -11.26 -32.15
CA LYS A 34 10.08 -12.68 -31.87
C LYS A 34 9.61 -12.85 -30.43
N LYS A 35 8.35 -13.30 -30.26
CA LYS A 35 7.86 -13.81 -28.98
C LYS A 35 8.80 -14.93 -28.51
N PRO A 36 9.21 -14.98 -27.23
CA PRO A 36 10.04 -16.06 -26.73
C PRO A 36 9.23 -17.37 -26.72
N SER A 37 9.61 -18.32 -27.57
CA SER A 37 9.16 -19.70 -27.44
C SER A 37 9.77 -20.32 -26.18
N SER A 38 8.99 -21.14 -25.47
CA SER A 38 9.40 -21.75 -24.20
C SER A 38 10.57 -22.74 -24.36
N PRO A 39 11.60 -22.67 -23.50
CA PRO A 39 12.42 -23.83 -23.15
C PRO A 39 11.56 -24.83 -22.37
N LYS A 40 11.78 -26.14 -22.58
CA LYS A 40 11.03 -27.19 -21.88
C LYS A 40 11.52 -27.39 -20.44
N ASP A 41 10.63 -27.98 -19.66
CA ASP A 41 10.67 -28.21 -18.23
C ASP A 41 11.90 -29.00 -17.75
N ASN A 42 12.47 -28.57 -16.63
CA ASN A 42 13.01 -29.51 -15.65
C ASN A 42 11.89 -29.81 -14.64
N PRO A 43 11.78 -31.03 -14.09
CA PRO A 43 10.75 -31.32 -13.09
C PRO A 43 10.97 -30.49 -11.81
N ARG A 44 10.17 -29.44 -11.64
CA ARG A 44 9.91 -28.85 -10.33
C ARG A 44 8.65 -29.48 -9.75
N GLU A 45 8.62 -29.51 -8.43
CA GLU A 45 7.55 -30.12 -7.65
C GLU A 45 6.21 -29.47 -7.99
N PRO A 46 5.08 -30.22 -7.90
CA PRO A 46 3.78 -29.71 -8.27
C PRO A 46 3.42 -28.53 -7.38
N ILE A 47 3.44 -27.32 -7.98
CA ILE A 47 2.71 -26.18 -7.46
C ILE A 47 1.27 -26.66 -7.35
N VAL A 48 0.73 -26.68 -6.12
CA VAL A 48 -0.68 -27.02 -5.88
C VAL A 48 -1.50 -25.85 -6.40
N ASP A 49 -1.86 -25.92 -7.67
CA ASP A 49 -2.76 -24.97 -8.30
C ASP A 49 -4.12 -25.12 -7.62
N LEU A 50 -4.43 -24.17 -6.71
CA LEU A 50 -5.56 -24.27 -5.79
C LEU A 50 -6.88 -23.87 -6.47
N GLU A 51 -7.11 -24.42 -7.66
CA GLU A 51 -8.32 -24.21 -8.48
C GLU A 51 -9.51 -25.03 -7.94
N TYR A 52 -9.72 -24.97 -6.62
CA TYR A 52 -10.78 -25.68 -5.91
C TYR A 52 -11.93 -24.73 -5.53
N GLY A 53 -12.90 -24.62 -6.44
CA GLY A 53 -14.20 -23.97 -6.16
C GLY A 53 -14.28 -22.49 -6.57
N SER A 54 -14.95 -22.23 -7.70
CA SER A 54 -15.18 -20.89 -8.28
C SER A 54 -16.20 -20.03 -7.51
N SER A 55 -16.32 -20.20 -6.19
CA SER A 55 -17.36 -19.60 -5.33
C SER A 55 -16.82 -18.70 -4.21
N LEU A 56 -15.49 -18.67 -4.02
CA LEU A 56 -14.82 -17.85 -3.01
C LEU A 56 -14.45 -16.49 -3.62
N PRO A 57 -14.94 -15.35 -3.08
CA PRO A 57 -14.89 -14.06 -3.78
C PRO A 57 -13.54 -13.32 -3.64
N PHE A 58 -12.61 -13.86 -2.86
CA PHE A 58 -11.27 -13.30 -2.66
C PHE A 58 -10.27 -13.94 -3.63
N LYS A 59 -9.45 -13.10 -4.26
CA LYS A 59 -8.27 -13.54 -5.01
C LYS A 59 -7.04 -13.26 -4.14
N VAL A 60 -6.36 -14.31 -3.71
CA VAL A 60 -5.00 -14.18 -3.18
C VAL A 60 -4.06 -14.09 -4.38
N SER A 61 -3.08 -13.20 -4.32
CA SER A 61 -2.14 -12.99 -5.43
C SER A 61 -0.82 -12.49 -4.85
N LYS A 62 0.23 -13.29 -5.06
CA LYS A 62 1.57 -12.98 -4.58
C LYS A 62 2.33 -12.17 -5.63
N THR A 63 2.59 -10.90 -5.34
CA THR A 63 3.33 -9.98 -6.20
C THR A 63 4.82 -9.97 -5.83
N VAL A 64 5.16 -10.16 -4.55
CA VAL A 64 6.54 -10.15 -4.06
C VAL A 64 7.04 -11.56 -3.80
N GLN A 65 8.14 -11.92 -4.45
CA GLN A 65 8.86 -13.18 -4.15
C GLN A 65 9.68 -13.02 -2.86
N THR A 66 9.72 -14.07 -2.04
CA THR A 66 10.51 -14.10 -0.78
C THR A 66 12.00 -13.77 -0.99
N THR A 67 12.54 -14.08 -2.18
CA THR A 67 13.88 -13.66 -2.61
C THR A 67 14.02 -12.14 -2.68
N MET A 68 13.05 -11.45 -3.30
CA MET A 68 13.06 -9.99 -3.40
C MET A 68 12.85 -9.30 -2.04
N ALA A 69 12.00 -9.86 -1.18
CA ALA A 69 11.84 -9.37 0.19
C ALA A 69 13.12 -9.54 1.02
N SER A 70 13.84 -10.66 0.86
CA SER A 70 15.15 -10.87 1.49
C SER A 70 16.19 -9.86 0.98
N THR A 71 16.29 -9.66 -0.34
CA THR A 71 17.23 -8.68 -0.92
C THR A 71 16.90 -7.25 -0.48
N ALA A 72 15.62 -6.86 -0.47
CA ALA A 72 15.19 -5.55 0.04
C ALA A 72 15.57 -5.37 1.52
N LYS A 73 15.51 -6.42 2.34
CA LYS A 73 15.92 -6.39 3.76
C LYS A 73 17.43 -6.25 3.96
N ASP A 74 18.22 -6.88 3.10
CA ASP A 74 19.68 -6.71 3.09
C ASP A 74 20.11 -5.33 2.57
N GLU A 75 19.47 -4.83 1.50
CA GLU A 75 19.71 -3.50 0.93
C GLU A 75 19.29 -2.38 1.91
N LEU A 76 18.12 -2.49 2.54
CA LEU A 76 17.64 -1.59 3.60
C LEU A 76 18.69 -1.43 4.72
N ARG A 77 19.27 -2.53 5.20
CA ARG A 77 20.31 -2.51 6.25
C ARG A 77 21.58 -1.75 5.85
N ILE A 78 21.92 -1.77 4.56
CA ILE A 78 23.07 -1.03 4.02
C ILE A 78 22.72 0.45 3.84
N LEU A 79 21.52 0.74 3.35
CA LEU A 79 21.01 2.10 3.16
C LEU A 79 20.84 2.85 4.48
N GLU A 80 20.40 2.20 5.56
CA GLU A 80 20.33 2.80 6.90
C GLU A 80 21.70 3.21 7.44
N LEU A 81 22.73 2.39 7.20
CA LEU A 81 24.12 2.71 7.55
C LEU A 81 24.68 3.84 6.68
N GLU A 82 24.34 3.87 5.38
CA GLU A 82 24.75 4.98 4.52
C GLU A 82 24.05 6.30 4.92
N ARG A 83 22.78 6.24 5.32
CA ARG A 83 22.02 7.37 5.90
C ARG A 83 22.71 7.91 7.17
N GLU A 84 23.19 7.04 8.05
CA GLU A 84 23.95 7.41 9.25
C GLU A 84 25.29 8.09 8.89
N ILE A 85 26.09 7.46 8.04
CA ILE A 85 27.39 7.98 7.56
C ILE A 85 27.24 9.36 6.89
N LEU A 86 26.17 9.59 6.12
CA LEU A 86 25.89 10.90 5.53
C LEU A 86 25.42 11.93 6.56
N GLY A 87 24.70 11.52 7.61
CA GLY A 87 24.34 12.37 8.74
C GLY A 87 25.58 12.89 9.47
N ASP A 88 26.54 12.01 9.74
CA ASP A 88 27.82 12.37 10.37
C ASP A 88 28.71 13.20 9.45
N ALA A 89 28.78 12.88 8.15
CA ALA A 89 29.51 13.70 7.17
C ALA A 89 28.94 15.14 7.10
N LEU A 90 27.62 15.28 7.12
CA LEU A 90 26.94 16.59 7.20
C LEU A 90 27.26 17.30 8.52
N ARG A 91 27.19 16.61 9.66
CA ARG A 91 27.54 17.17 10.98
C ARG A 91 28.98 17.69 10.99
N ARG A 92 29.93 16.90 10.47
CA ARG A 92 31.36 17.22 10.39
C ARG A 92 31.66 18.44 9.51
N LEU A 93 30.85 18.71 8.48
CA LEU A 93 30.96 19.92 7.67
C LEU A 93 30.59 21.19 8.46
N TYR A 94 29.52 21.16 9.24
CA TYR A 94 29.14 22.29 10.10
C TYR A 94 30.16 22.53 11.23
N GLU A 95 30.72 21.46 11.79
CA GLU A 95 31.83 21.52 12.75
C GLU A 95 33.09 22.15 12.13
N ALA A 96 33.56 21.62 11.00
CA ALA A 96 34.76 22.14 10.32
C ALA A 96 34.60 23.62 9.89
N HIS A 97 33.38 24.05 9.56
CA HIS A 97 33.07 25.46 9.30
C HIS A 97 33.15 26.32 10.58
N ALA A 98 32.60 25.85 11.71
CA ALA A 98 32.70 26.54 12.99
C ALA A 98 34.15 26.61 13.53
N GLU A 99 34.97 25.62 13.21
CA GLU A 99 36.42 25.62 13.46
C GLU A 99 37.23 26.49 12.48
N GLY A 100 36.59 27.11 11.47
CA GLY A 100 37.24 27.94 10.45
C GLY A 100 38.12 27.17 9.45
N LYS A 101 37.98 25.84 9.36
CA LYS A 101 38.78 24.97 8.47
C LYS A 101 38.30 24.98 7.01
N ILE A 102 37.06 25.41 6.77
CA ILE A 102 36.44 25.59 5.45
C ILE A 102 35.58 26.86 5.45
N SER A 103 35.41 27.50 4.29
CA SER A 103 34.48 28.63 4.11
C SER A 103 33.02 28.17 4.01
N GLU A 104 32.07 29.10 4.19
CA GLU A 104 30.64 28.81 4.05
C GLU A 104 30.27 28.29 2.66
N ASN A 105 30.88 28.83 1.60
CA ASN A 105 30.63 28.39 0.22
C ASN A 105 31.13 26.96 -0.02
N GLU A 106 32.25 26.56 0.59
CA GLU A 106 32.75 25.18 0.53
C GLU A 106 31.87 24.23 1.34
N ARG A 107 31.47 24.65 2.56
CA ARG A 107 30.51 23.92 3.40
C ARG A 107 29.22 23.66 2.64
N GLU A 108 28.61 24.68 2.04
CA GLU A 108 27.31 24.55 1.40
C GLU A 108 27.39 23.77 0.08
N ARG A 109 28.47 23.91 -0.69
CA ARG A 109 28.71 23.09 -1.89
C ARG A 109 28.83 21.60 -1.55
N LEU A 110 29.60 21.25 -0.51
CA LEU A 110 29.76 19.86 -0.06
C LEU A 110 28.47 19.33 0.57
N ALA A 111 27.85 20.11 1.47
CA ALA A 111 26.60 19.76 2.12
C ALA A 111 25.46 19.58 1.11
N GLY A 112 25.41 20.37 0.03
CA GLY A 112 24.47 20.19 -1.08
C GLY A 112 24.56 18.81 -1.71
N THR A 113 25.77 18.33 -2.01
CA THR A 113 25.98 16.98 -2.56
C THR A 113 25.50 15.88 -1.59
N TYR A 114 25.81 16.01 -0.30
CA TYR A 114 25.37 15.04 0.71
C TYR A 114 23.86 15.11 0.98
N LYS A 115 23.23 16.29 0.94
CA LYS A 115 21.77 16.48 1.04
C LYS A 115 21.03 15.77 -0.09
N VAL A 116 21.52 15.86 -1.33
CA VAL A 116 20.93 15.15 -2.47
C VAL A 116 21.03 13.64 -2.28
N ARG A 117 22.22 13.10 -1.97
CA ARG A 117 22.43 11.66 -1.76
C ARG A 117 21.60 11.13 -0.57
N MET A 118 21.50 11.89 0.52
CA MET A 118 20.63 11.61 1.67
C MET A 118 19.15 11.48 1.29
N ASN A 119 18.65 12.27 0.35
CA ASN A 119 17.26 12.16 -0.11
C ASN A 119 17.07 10.90 -0.97
N THR A 120 17.97 10.61 -1.91
CA THR A 120 17.92 9.36 -2.71
C THR A 120 17.95 8.11 -1.83
N ILE A 121 18.74 8.09 -0.76
CA ILE A 121 18.78 6.98 0.21
C ILE A 121 17.44 6.84 0.96
N LYS A 122 16.78 7.94 1.33
CA LYS A 122 15.45 7.88 1.97
C LYS A 122 14.38 7.35 1.00
N GLU A 123 14.47 7.72 -0.27
CA GLU A 123 13.58 7.24 -1.33
C GLU A 123 13.73 5.72 -1.56
N SER A 124 14.97 5.20 -1.53
CA SER A 124 15.19 3.75 -1.62
C SER A 124 14.80 3.02 -0.33
N ILE A 125 15.10 3.55 0.86
CA ILE A 125 14.64 3.00 2.16
C ILE A 125 13.12 2.82 2.15
N ALA A 126 12.36 3.86 1.83
CA ALA A 126 10.89 3.80 1.83
C ALA A 126 10.32 2.81 0.80
N LYS A 127 11.00 2.63 -0.34
CA LYS A 127 10.66 1.62 -1.34
C LYS A 127 10.91 0.20 -0.83
N ASP A 128 12.05 -0.03 -0.18
CA ASP A 128 12.45 -1.37 0.26
C ASP A 128 11.67 -1.80 1.51
N GLU A 129 11.38 -0.86 2.43
CA GLU A 129 10.36 -1.00 3.48
C GLU A 129 9.00 -1.41 2.90
N SER A 130 8.56 -0.77 1.80
CA SER A 130 7.29 -1.10 1.13
C SER A 130 7.29 -2.50 0.50
N ILE A 131 8.43 -2.96 -0.04
CA ILE A 131 8.57 -4.32 -0.60
C ILE A 131 8.48 -5.39 0.50
N ILE A 132 9.11 -5.14 1.66
CA ILE A 132 9.06 -6.03 2.83
C ILE A 132 7.63 -6.07 3.39
N ALA A 133 7.02 -4.91 3.64
CA ALA A 133 5.65 -4.83 4.16
C ALA A 133 4.62 -5.50 3.23
N LEU A 134 4.76 -5.35 1.91
CA LEU A 134 3.89 -6.02 0.95
C LEU A 134 4.07 -7.55 0.98
N HIS A 135 5.31 -8.05 1.09
CA HIS A 135 5.55 -9.50 1.22
C HIS A 135 4.97 -10.08 2.51
N GLU A 136 5.11 -9.38 3.64
CA GLU A 136 4.54 -9.79 4.93
C GLU A 136 3.00 -9.79 4.91
N LEU A 137 2.38 -8.78 4.28
CA LEU A 137 0.93 -8.71 4.07
C LEU A 137 0.41 -9.81 3.13
N GLU A 138 1.08 -10.07 2.00
CA GLU A 138 0.73 -11.16 1.08
C GLU A 138 0.88 -12.54 1.75
N SER A 139 1.90 -12.74 2.58
CA SER A 139 2.07 -13.98 3.36
C SER A 139 0.93 -14.17 4.37
N MET A 140 0.56 -13.13 5.13
CA MET A 140 -0.56 -13.22 6.06
C MET A 140 -1.91 -13.45 5.35
N GLN A 141 -2.07 -12.94 4.12
CA GLN A 141 -3.24 -13.22 3.30
C GLN A 141 -3.28 -14.69 2.84
N GLU A 142 -2.14 -15.28 2.48
CA GLU A 142 -2.00 -16.71 2.16
C GLU A 142 -2.30 -17.61 3.38
N ASP A 143 -1.74 -17.29 4.55
CA ASP A 143 -1.95 -18.07 5.79
C ASP A 143 -3.43 -18.05 6.23
N LEU A 144 -4.07 -16.88 6.19
CA LEU A 144 -5.51 -16.75 6.45
C LEU A 144 -6.34 -17.54 5.43
N MET A 145 -5.90 -17.61 4.17
CA MET A 145 -6.60 -18.36 3.13
C MET A 145 -6.56 -19.88 3.38
N ALA A 146 -5.39 -20.40 3.76
CA ALA A 146 -5.24 -21.79 4.16
C ALA A 146 -6.15 -22.14 5.35
N LEU A 147 -6.15 -21.31 6.39
CA LEU A 147 -7.00 -21.50 7.58
C LEU A 147 -8.51 -21.44 7.24
N PHE A 148 -8.95 -20.48 6.42
CA PHE A 148 -10.37 -20.42 6.02
C PHE A 148 -10.77 -21.62 5.17
N SER A 149 -9.98 -22.00 4.16
CA SER A 149 -10.31 -23.13 3.28
C SER A 149 -10.32 -24.48 4.02
N GLU A 150 -9.39 -24.71 4.95
CA GLU A 150 -9.42 -25.86 5.86
C GLU A 150 -10.74 -25.92 6.65
N ARG A 151 -11.10 -24.84 7.35
CA ARG A 151 -12.28 -24.83 8.23
C ARG A 151 -13.59 -24.80 7.47
N PHE A 152 -13.66 -24.19 6.29
CA PHE A 152 -14.82 -24.32 5.40
C PHE A 152 -14.93 -25.73 4.82
N GLY A 153 -13.82 -26.41 4.52
CA GLY A 153 -13.81 -27.82 4.10
C GLY A 153 -14.35 -28.74 5.19
N GLU A 154 -13.83 -28.62 6.42
CA GLU A 154 -14.36 -29.32 7.60
C GLU A 154 -15.86 -29.09 7.80
N LEU A 155 -16.29 -27.83 7.77
CA LEU A 155 -17.69 -27.45 8.03
C LEU A 155 -18.62 -27.97 6.92
N THR A 156 -18.20 -27.89 5.67
CA THR A 156 -18.95 -28.41 4.52
C THR A 156 -19.12 -29.91 4.62
N SER A 157 -18.03 -30.65 4.90
CA SER A 157 -18.05 -32.10 5.12
C SER A 157 -19.01 -32.50 6.25
N LYS A 158 -18.95 -31.81 7.40
CA LYS A 158 -19.88 -32.04 8.53
C LYS A 158 -21.33 -31.73 8.19
N VAL A 159 -21.58 -30.69 7.38
CA VAL A 159 -22.92 -30.36 6.89
C VAL A 159 -23.44 -31.40 5.89
N GLU A 160 -22.59 -31.96 5.04
CA GLU A 160 -22.96 -33.02 4.09
C GLU A 160 -23.19 -34.37 4.78
N GLU A 161 -22.39 -34.72 5.79
CA GLU A 161 -22.62 -35.89 6.64
C GLU A 161 -23.97 -35.80 7.37
N LEU A 162 -24.31 -34.61 7.90
CA LEU A 162 -25.61 -34.39 8.53
C LEU A 162 -26.75 -34.42 7.50
N ARG A 163 -26.61 -33.79 6.32
CA ARG A 163 -27.62 -33.80 5.24
C ARG A 163 -27.91 -35.21 4.74
N THR A 164 -26.87 -36.02 4.49
CA THR A 164 -27.03 -37.41 4.02
C THR A 164 -27.67 -38.31 5.08
N ARG A 165 -27.42 -38.05 6.37
CA ARG A 165 -28.07 -38.74 7.50
C ARG A 165 -29.57 -38.43 7.63
N ILE A 166 -30.06 -37.31 7.09
CA ILE A 166 -31.46 -36.86 7.22
C ILE A 166 -32.21 -36.74 5.87
N ASP A 167 -31.57 -37.06 4.74
CA ASP A 167 -32.05 -36.90 3.35
C ASP A 167 -32.63 -35.49 3.02
N VAL A 168 -32.07 -34.44 3.62
CA VAL A 168 -32.50 -33.05 3.37
C VAL A 168 -31.59 -32.39 2.33
N LYS A 169 -32.18 -32.07 1.17
CA LYS A 169 -31.53 -31.30 0.10
C LYS A 169 -31.46 -29.81 0.47
N PRO A 170 -30.41 -29.07 0.06
CA PRO A 170 -30.30 -27.64 0.32
C PRO A 170 -31.44 -26.87 -0.35
N ILE A 171 -32.09 -25.97 0.40
CA ILE A 171 -33.32 -25.26 -0.02
C ILE A 171 -33.02 -23.93 -0.72
N LYS A 172 -31.90 -23.28 -0.37
CA LYS A 172 -31.37 -22.07 -1.02
C LYS A 172 -29.86 -22.00 -0.83
N GLU A 173 -29.15 -21.58 -1.88
CA GLU A 173 -27.83 -20.98 -1.74
C GLU A 173 -28.01 -19.50 -1.33
N ILE A 174 -27.20 -19.03 -0.39
CA ILE A 174 -27.21 -17.64 0.07
C ILE A 174 -25.95 -16.97 -0.50
N PRO A 175 -26.06 -16.06 -1.48
CA PRO A 175 -24.89 -15.39 -2.05
C PRO A 175 -24.25 -14.49 -1.00
N ILE A 176 -22.96 -14.75 -0.72
CA ILE A 176 -22.17 -14.00 0.26
C ILE A 176 -21.88 -12.61 -0.34
N LYS A 177 -22.67 -11.61 0.05
CA LYS A 177 -22.32 -10.19 -0.16
C LYS A 177 -21.23 -9.81 0.83
N LEU A 178 -20.08 -9.37 0.34
CA LEU A 178 -19.07 -8.76 1.20
C LEU A 178 -19.60 -7.45 1.78
N PRO A 179 -19.17 -7.05 2.99
CA PRO A 179 -19.20 -5.64 3.38
C PRO A 179 -18.39 -4.85 2.35
N GLN A 180 -19.01 -3.88 1.70
CA GLN A 180 -18.25 -2.87 0.95
C GLN A 180 -17.47 -2.03 1.96
N ALA A 181 -16.19 -1.78 1.68
CA ALA A 181 -15.42 -0.83 2.47
C ALA A 181 -16.08 0.56 2.39
N PRO A 182 -16.00 1.41 3.44
CA PRO A 182 -16.61 2.73 3.40
C PRO A 182 -15.97 3.58 2.29
N SER A 183 -16.70 3.78 1.20
CA SER A 183 -16.39 4.82 0.21
C SER A 183 -16.73 6.17 0.83
N GLU A 184 -15.79 7.10 0.79
CA GLU A 184 -15.97 8.46 1.28
C GLU A 184 -16.95 9.26 0.40
N ILE A 185 -17.33 10.44 0.87
CA ILE A 185 -18.50 11.25 0.47
C ILE A 185 -18.35 11.85 -0.96
N GLU A 186 -19.42 12.45 -1.49
CA GLU A 186 -19.61 13.16 -2.79
C GLU A 186 -20.28 12.26 -3.86
N ASP A 187 -21.43 12.59 -4.48
CA ASP A 187 -22.24 13.84 -4.54
C ASP A 187 -23.77 13.59 -4.40
N GLU A 188 -24.56 14.67 -4.28
CA GLU A 188 -26.05 14.68 -4.30
C GLU A 188 -26.63 15.18 -5.67
N GLU A 189 -27.96 15.12 -5.82
CA GLU A 189 -28.80 15.62 -6.95
C GLU A 189 -28.72 14.81 -8.28
N GLU A 190 -29.80 14.42 -8.97
CA GLU A 190 -31.27 14.44 -8.67
C GLU A 190 -31.86 13.02 -8.98
N GLU A 191 -33.08 12.68 -9.44
CA GLU A 191 -34.24 13.33 -10.07
C GLU A 191 -35.56 12.67 -9.54
N GLU A 192 -36.47 12.13 -10.38
CA GLU A 192 -37.84 11.67 -10.03
C GLU A 192 -38.15 10.25 -10.59
N GLU A 193 -39.25 9.50 -10.37
CA GLU A 193 -40.60 9.62 -9.74
C GLU A 193 -41.00 8.18 -9.26
N THR A 194 -42.06 7.75 -8.55
CA THR A 194 -43.30 8.23 -7.86
C THR A 194 -43.55 7.23 -6.66
N GLU A 195 -44.69 6.90 -6.00
CA GLU A 195 -46.13 7.25 -5.98
C GLU A 195 -46.70 7.05 -4.55
N GLU A 196 -47.57 7.96 -4.07
CA GLU A 196 -48.39 7.89 -2.82
C GLU A 196 -47.66 7.62 -1.46
N LYS A 197 -48.13 8.07 -0.27
CA LYS A 197 -49.45 8.53 0.19
C LYS A 197 -49.33 9.43 1.46
N THR A 198 -50.25 10.40 1.63
CA THR A 198 -50.82 10.95 2.91
C THR A 198 -49.97 11.02 4.22
N THR A 199 -49.93 12.08 5.04
CA THR A 199 -50.75 13.32 5.17
C THR A 199 -50.12 14.27 6.23
N GLU A 200 -50.28 15.58 6.07
CA GLU A 200 -50.33 16.63 7.14
C GLU A 200 -49.07 16.83 8.07
N THR A 201 -48.74 18.04 8.59
CA THR A 201 -49.37 19.37 8.55
C THR A 201 -48.34 20.50 8.82
N LYS A 202 -48.45 21.65 8.11
CA LYS A 202 -47.98 23.04 8.45
C LYS A 202 -46.52 23.28 8.93
N SER A 203 -45.64 23.95 8.15
CA SER A 203 -45.42 25.43 8.07
C SER A 203 -44.57 26.06 9.22
N THR A 204 -43.73 27.11 9.11
CA THR A 204 -43.54 28.19 8.09
C THR A 204 -42.10 28.77 8.02
N SER A 205 -41.54 28.89 6.81
CA SER A 205 -40.92 30.10 6.18
C SER A 205 -39.80 30.97 6.84
N LYS A 206 -38.93 31.51 5.94
CA LYS A 206 -38.19 32.82 5.95
C LYS A 206 -36.72 32.90 6.43
N LYS A 207 -35.81 32.92 5.43
CA LYS A 207 -34.61 33.81 5.33
C LYS A 207 -35.07 35.31 5.43
N PRO A 208 -34.21 36.35 5.69
CA PRO A 208 -32.80 36.47 5.22
C PRO A 208 -31.78 37.32 6.04
N ALA A 209 -30.56 37.45 5.46
CA ALA A 209 -29.71 38.66 5.40
C ALA A 209 -28.72 39.10 6.53
N LYS A 210 -27.43 38.74 6.30
CA LYS A 210 -26.27 39.66 6.10
C LYS A 210 -25.58 40.39 7.30
N LYS A 211 -24.27 40.07 7.48
CA LYS A 211 -23.07 40.91 7.84
C LYS A 211 -22.35 40.65 9.20
N ARG A 212 -21.12 40.12 9.07
CA ARG A 212 -19.84 40.48 9.78
C ARG A 212 -19.81 40.55 11.32
N LYS A 213 -19.16 39.55 11.96
CA LYS A 213 -17.96 39.69 12.83
C LYS A 213 -17.47 38.32 13.37
N LEU A 214 -16.15 38.15 13.46
CA LEU A 214 -15.46 37.19 14.36
C LEU A 214 -14.98 37.98 15.61
N PRO A 215 -14.46 37.35 16.69
CA PRO A 215 -14.45 35.92 17.07
C PRO A 215 -15.04 35.65 18.48
N GLN A 216 -15.37 34.39 18.82
CA GLN A 216 -15.20 33.84 20.18
C GLN A 216 -15.47 32.33 20.26
N GLU A 217 -14.73 31.64 21.13
CA GLU A 217 -15.01 30.25 21.55
C GLU A 217 -16.06 30.21 22.66
N LYS A 218 -17.04 29.30 22.56
CA LYS A 218 -17.67 28.57 23.69
C LYS A 218 -18.59 27.44 23.16
N PRO A 219 -18.99 26.46 24.00
CA PRO A 219 -19.17 25.08 23.53
C PRO A 219 -20.47 24.87 22.73
N SER A 220 -20.36 24.01 21.71
CA SER A 220 -21.53 23.37 21.11
C SER A 220 -22.16 22.38 22.11
N ALA A 221 -23.45 22.09 21.94
CA ALA A 221 -24.18 21.19 22.83
C ALA A 221 -23.74 19.73 22.63
N LYS A 222 -23.64 18.95 23.73
CA LYS A 222 -23.24 17.54 23.69
C LYS A 222 -24.05 16.74 22.68
N THR A 223 -23.38 16.32 21.61
CA THR A 223 -23.94 15.50 20.53
C THR A 223 -24.49 14.19 21.07
N GLU A 224 -25.47 13.56 20.42
CA GLU A 224 -26.02 12.29 20.91
C GLU A 224 -24.94 11.20 21.06
N ALA A 225 -23.97 11.17 20.14
CA ALA A 225 -22.79 10.31 20.22
C ALA A 225 -21.97 10.54 21.52
N GLU A 226 -21.73 11.79 21.92
CA GLU A 226 -21.01 12.11 23.17
C GLU A 226 -21.77 11.63 24.41
N ARG A 227 -23.11 11.70 24.40
CA ARG A 227 -23.94 11.18 25.49
C ARG A 227 -23.84 9.66 25.60
N ARG A 228 -23.81 8.96 24.45
CA ARG A 228 -23.59 7.50 24.39
C ARG A 228 -22.19 7.13 24.91
N ILE A 229 -21.15 7.87 24.51
CA ILE A 229 -19.77 7.68 24.98
C ILE A 229 -19.66 7.89 26.50
N GLU A 230 -20.27 8.96 27.04
CA GLU A 230 -20.29 9.22 28.48
C GLU A 230 -21.02 8.11 29.27
N SER A 231 -22.14 7.63 28.73
CA SER A 231 -22.90 6.51 29.33
C SER A 231 -22.04 5.24 29.41
N ILE A 232 -21.42 4.84 28.28
CA ILE A 232 -20.54 3.66 28.21
C ILE A 232 -19.37 3.81 29.19
N ARG A 233 -18.75 5.00 29.25
CA ARG A 233 -17.67 5.28 30.19
C ARG A 233 -18.09 5.07 31.65
N SER A 234 -19.25 5.61 32.04
CA SER A 234 -19.77 5.46 33.41
C SER A 234 -20.15 4.02 33.76
N GLU A 235 -20.55 3.22 32.77
CA GLU A 235 -20.88 1.80 32.96
C GLU A 235 -19.60 0.95 33.10
N VAL A 236 -18.55 1.23 32.32
CA VAL A 236 -17.22 0.62 32.47
C VAL A 236 -16.60 0.96 33.82
N GLU A 237 -16.63 2.23 34.24
CA GLU A 237 -16.11 2.69 35.54
C GLU A 237 -16.82 1.96 36.70
N LYS A 238 -18.14 1.83 36.63
CA LYS A 238 -18.95 1.09 37.60
C LYS A 238 -18.69 -0.43 37.61
N VAL A 239 -18.31 -1.02 36.47
CA VAL A 239 -17.89 -2.43 36.40
C VAL A 239 -16.50 -2.62 37.01
N LEU A 240 -15.58 -1.68 36.81
CA LEU A 240 -14.25 -1.69 37.43
C LEU A 240 -14.34 -1.55 38.97
N ASP A 241 -15.14 -0.61 39.48
CA ASP A 241 -15.40 -0.46 40.91
C ASP A 241 -15.96 -1.76 41.53
N ARG A 242 -16.89 -2.42 40.82
CA ARG A 242 -17.50 -3.67 41.27
C ARG A 242 -16.52 -4.85 41.24
N LEU A 243 -15.62 -4.89 40.25
CA LEU A 243 -14.57 -5.90 40.18
C LEU A 243 -13.53 -5.70 41.30
N GLY A 244 -13.12 -4.45 41.57
CA GLY A 244 -12.24 -4.12 42.68
C GLY A 244 -12.85 -4.46 44.05
N GLN A 245 -14.16 -4.32 44.22
CA GLN A 245 -14.85 -4.80 45.43
C GLN A 245 -14.79 -6.32 45.57
N MET A 246 -14.92 -7.09 44.47
CA MET A 246 -14.76 -8.56 44.50
C MET A 246 -13.33 -9.01 44.84
N GLU A 247 -12.30 -8.25 44.44
CA GLU A 247 -10.89 -8.53 44.78
C GLU A 247 -10.55 -8.19 46.25
N ILE A 248 -11.40 -7.44 46.97
CA ILE A 248 -11.22 -7.06 48.38
C ILE A 248 -12.06 -7.94 49.32
N GLU A 249 -13.11 -8.60 48.81
CA GLU A 249 -14.03 -9.47 49.57
C GLU A 249 -13.75 -10.98 49.38
N SER A 250 -12.56 -11.34 48.87
CA SER A 250 -12.06 -12.72 48.68
C SER A 250 -10.77 -13.01 49.46
#